data_AF-A0A7I7MAG6-F1
#
_entry.id   AF-A0A7I7MAG6-F1
#
_cell.length_a   1.000
_cell.length_b   1.000
_cell.length_c   1.000
_cell.angle_alpha   90.00
_cell.angle_beta   90.00
_cell.angle_gamma   90.00
#
_symmetry.space_group_name_H-M   'P 1'
#
loop_
_entity.id
_entity.type
_entity.pdbx_description
1 polymer ?
#
loop_
_entity_poly.entity_id
_entity_poly.type
_entity_poly.pdbx_seq_one_letter_code
_entity_poly.pdbx_strand_id
1 'polypeptide(L)'
;MTAVGSPQQAAEKITADLSLLADKLTTLRGRPDWTPEHDALVASGVEAVAQAATATESDRARRARAADEQRADDLARAKAARSPHRTPARDRQTGGPAGVVKAAKGRARK
;
A
#
# COMPACT_ATOMS: atom_id res chain seq x y z
N MET A 1 -14.76 -19.49 10.25
CA MET A 1 -14.51 -19.76 8.82
C MET A 1 -13.68 -18.60 8.27
N THR A 2 -12.36 -18.64 8.48
CA THR A 2 -11.41 -17.61 8.04
C THR A 2 -11.03 -17.90 6.60
N ALA A 3 -11.24 -16.95 5.68
CA ALA A 3 -10.90 -17.12 4.27
C ALA A 3 -9.40 -17.47 4.12
N VAL A 4 -9.11 -18.72 3.77
CA VAL A 4 -7.76 -19.14 3.36
C VAL A 4 -7.67 -18.84 1.87
N GLY A 5 -7.30 -17.61 1.55
CA GLY A 5 -7.03 -17.13 0.20
C GLY A 5 -5.97 -16.04 0.25
N SER A 6 -5.32 -15.76 -0.88
CA SER A 6 -4.40 -14.63 -0.96
C SER A 6 -5.14 -13.33 -0.59
N PRO A 7 -4.45 -12.28 -0.10
CA PRO A 7 -5.08 -10.99 0.17
C PRO A 7 -5.89 -10.45 -1.02
N GLN A 8 -5.47 -10.78 -2.24
CA GLN A 8 -6.17 -10.45 -3.48
C GLN A 8 -7.52 -11.19 -3.58
N GLN A 9 -7.53 -12.50 -3.35
CA GLN A 9 -8.75 -13.32 -3.37
C GLN A 9 -9.73 -12.90 -2.27
N ALA A 10 -9.22 -12.53 -1.09
CA ALA A 10 -10.06 -12.00 -0.02
C ALA A 10 -10.71 -10.67 -0.43
N ALA A 11 -9.97 -9.79 -1.12
CA ALA A 11 -10.48 -8.52 -1.59
C ALA A 11 -11.52 -8.69 -2.72
N GLU A 12 -11.26 -9.58 -3.68
CA GLU A 12 -12.22 -9.92 -4.74
C GLU A 12 -13.51 -10.50 -4.16
N LYS A 13 -13.39 -11.38 -3.16
CA LYS A 13 -14.55 -11.93 -2.45
C LYS A 13 -15.35 -10.83 -1.74
N ILE A 14 -14.69 -9.89 -1.07
CA ILE A 14 -15.36 -8.77 -0.40
C ILE A 14 -16.10 -7.91 -1.43
N THR A 15 -15.48 -7.60 -2.58
CA THR A 15 -16.15 -6.85 -3.65
C THR A 15 -17.38 -7.60 -4.18
N ALA A 16 -17.27 -8.91 -4.42
CA ALA A 16 -18.40 -9.72 -4.87
C ALA A 16 -19.53 -9.78 -3.84
N ASP A 17 -19.19 -9.97 -2.56
CA ASP A 17 -20.16 -10.00 -1.45
C ASP A 17 -20.89 -8.65 -1.31
N LEU A 18 -20.18 -7.52 -1.47
CA LEU A 18 -20.77 -6.18 -1.41
C LEU A 18 -21.73 -5.92 -2.57
N SER A 19 -21.36 -6.31 -3.80
CA SER A 19 -22.26 -6.19 -4.97
C SER A 19 -23.53 -7.01 -4.77
N LEU A 20 -23.40 -8.27 -4.31
CA LEU A 20 -24.54 -9.14 -4.05
C LEU A 20 -25.45 -8.61 -2.93
N LEU A 21 -24.88 -7.92 -1.93
CA LEU A 21 -25.65 -7.26 -0.89
C LEU A 21 -26.44 -6.07 -1.45
N ALA A 22 -25.83 -5.26 -2.33
CA ALA A 22 -26.50 -4.14 -2.99
C ALA A 22 -27.70 -4.60 -3.84
N ASP A 23 -27.56 -5.71 -4.57
CA ASP A 23 -28.65 -6.30 -5.36
C ASP A 23 -29.82 -6.76 -4.47
N LYS A 24 -29.49 -7.41 -3.34
CA LYS A 24 -30.49 -7.85 -2.36
C LYS A 24 -31.25 -6.67 -1.76
N LEU A 25 -30.54 -5.59 -1.38
CA LEU A 25 -31.17 -4.38 -0.86
C LEU A 25 -32.05 -3.71 -1.91
N THR A 26 -31.61 -3.67 -3.17
CA THR A 26 -32.40 -3.16 -4.30
C THR A 26 -33.67 -3.98 -4.53
N THR A 27 -33.59 -5.30 -4.40
CA THR A 27 -34.75 -6.20 -4.54
C THR A 27 -35.78 -6.00 -3.43
N LEU A 28 -35.34 -5.64 -2.23
CA LEU A 28 -36.24 -5.39 -1.12
C LEU A 28 -36.98 -4.05 -1.25
N ARG A 29 -36.38 -3.08 -1.94
CA ARG A 29 -36.97 -1.76 -2.20
C ARG A 29 -38.24 -1.89 -3.06
N GLY A 30 -39.30 -1.18 -2.68
CA GLY A 30 -40.56 -1.20 -3.42
C GLY A 30 -41.45 -2.41 -3.12
N ARG A 31 -41.17 -3.14 -2.04
CA ARG A 31 -42.08 -4.15 -1.51
C ARG A 31 -43.41 -3.50 -1.09
N PRO A 32 -44.56 -4.06 -1.49
CA PRO A 32 -45.87 -3.46 -1.21
C PRO A 32 -46.25 -3.49 0.28
N ASP A 33 -45.59 -4.35 1.07
CA ASP A 33 -45.75 -4.47 2.52
C ASP A 33 -44.83 -3.55 3.34
N TRP A 34 -44.03 -2.69 2.68
CA TRP A 34 -43.11 -1.78 3.35
C TRP A 34 -43.65 -0.37 3.53
N THR A 35 -43.33 0.23 4.68
CA THR A 35 -43.57 1.65 4.91
C THR A 35 -42.50 2.49 4.20
N PRO A 36 -42.80 3.75 3.83
CA PRO A 36 -41.83 4.65 3.19
C PRO A 36 -40.52 4.85 3.98
N GLU A 37 -40.55 4.73 5.31
CA GLU A 37 -39.36 4.83 6.17
C GLU A 37 -38.39 3.66 5.95
N HIS A 38 -38.90 2.44 5.73
CA HIS A 38 -38.06 1.29 5.43
C HIS A 38 -37.38 1.44 4.07
N ASP A 39 -38.11 1.92 3.06
CA ASP A 39 -37.55 2.22 1.74
C ASP A 39 -36.45 3.29 1.81
N ALA A 40 -36.60 4.31 2.66
CA ALA A 40 -35.58 5.33 2.87
C ALA A 40 -34.31 4.78 3.54
N LEU A 41 -34.46 3.93 4.56
CA LEU A 41 -33.33 3.24 5.21
C LEU A 41 -32.58 2.33 4.23
N VAL A 42 -33.31 1.61 3.38
CA VAL A 42 -32.74 0.72 2.37
C VAL A 42 -32.04 1.51 1.27
N ALA A 43 -32.59 2.64 0.84
CA ALA A 43 -31.94 3.54 -0.12
C ALA A 43 -30.60 4.07 0.44
N SER A 44 -30.56 4.51 1.69
CA SER A 44 -29.31 4.92 2.35
C SER A 44 -28.31 3.77 2.48
N GLY A 45 -28.79 2.56 2.77
CA GLY A 45 -27.97 1.35 2.81
C GLY A 45 -27.36 1.00 1.45
N VAL A 46 -28.12 1.10 0.37
CA VAL A 46 -27.62 0.88 -1.01
C VAL A 46 -26.51 1.87 -1.35
N GLU A 47 -26.70 3.16 -1.04
CA GLU A 47 -25.67 4.19 -1.28
C GLU A 47 -24.39 3.93 -0.48
N ALA A 48 -24.51 3.58 0.80
CA ALA A 48 -23.36 3.28 1.65
C ALA A 48 -22.58 2.06 1.14
N VAL A 49 -23.27 1.01 0.69
CA VAL A 49 -22.64 -0.20 0.13
C VAL A 49 -21.96 0.10 -1.19
N ALA A 50 -22.58 0.91 -2.07
CA ALA A 50 -21.97 1.34 -3.33
C ALA A 50 -20.70 2.20 -3.09
N GLN A 51 -20.72 3.07 -2.08
CA GLN A 51 -19.53 3.82 -1.67
C GLN A 51 -18.44 2.91 -1.10
N ALA A 52 -18.78 1.92 -0.28
CA ALA A 52 -17.81 0.96 0.27
C ALA A 52 -17.14 0.09 -0.83
N ALA A 53 -17.91 -0.27 -1.87
CA ALA A 53 -17.41 -1.02 -3.02
C ALA A 53 -16.40 -0.23 -3.87
N THR A 54 -16.57 1.10 -3.97
CA THR A 54 -15.66 1.98 -4.75
C THR A 54 -14.49 2.53 -3.91
N ALA A 55 -14.69 2.70 -2.60
CA ALA A 55 -13.64 3.10 -1.66
C ALA A 55 -12.51 2.06 -1.58
N THR A 56 -12.82 0.77 -1.69
CA THR A 56 -11.82 -0.30 -1.61
C THR A 56 -10.85 -0.33 -2.80
N GLU A 57 -11.31 -0.03 -4.01
CA GLU A 57 -10.44 0.07 -5.18
C GLU A 57 -9.55 1.32 -5.13
N SER A 58 -10.15 2.48 -4.81
CA SER A 58 -9.42 3.74 -4.68
C SER A 58 -8.41 3.73 -3.53
N ASP A 59 -8.72 3.09 -2.39
CA ASP A 59 -7.77 2.88 -1.31
C ASP A 59 -6.64 1.91 -1.68
N ARG A 60 -6.94 0.87 -2.49
CA ARG A 60 -5.91 -0.04 -3.00
C ARG A 60 -4.94 0.69 -3.93
N ALA A 61 -5.46 1.50 -4.86
CA ALA A 61 -4.65 2.33 -5.74
C ALA A 61 -3.81 3.34 -4.95
N ARG A 62 -4.39 3.96 -3.90
CA ARG A 62 -3.68 4.89 -3.00
C ARG A 62 -2.53 4.20 -2.27
N ARG A 63 -2.77 3.00 -1.70
CA ARG A 63 -1.72 2.20 -1.03
C ARG A 63 -0.62 1.74 -1.99
N ALA A 64 -0.99 1.35 -3.20
CA ALA A 64 -0.02 0.96 -4.23
C ALA A 64 0.90 2.14 -4.60
N ARG A 65 0.33 3.32 -4.85
CA ARG A 65 1.09 4.55 -5.12
C ARG A 65 2.00 4.93 -3.96
N ALA A 66 1.50 4.89 -2.72
CA ALA A 66 2.31 5.17 -1.54
C ALA A 66 3.49 4.19 -1.39
N ALA A 67 3.30 2.91 -1.71
CA ALA A 67 4.38 1.92 -1.68
C ALA A 67 5.41 2.14 -2.81
N ASP A 68 4.99 2.61 -3.98
CA ASP A 68 5.88 2.96 -5.08
C ASP A 68 6.68 4.25 -4.77
N GLU A 69 6.03 5.26 -4.19
CA GLU A 69 6.67 6.50 -3.70
C GLU A 69 7.72 6.20 -2.63
N GLN A 70 7.41 5.35 -1.65
CA GLN A 70 8.35 4.96 -0.62
C GLN A 70 9.56 4.20 -1.19
N ARG A 71 9.36 3.35 -2.20
CA ARG A 71 10.47 2.70 -2.93
C ARG A 71 11.33 3.72 -3.66
N ALA A 72 10.74 4.74 -4.28
CA ALA A 72 11.48 5.80 -4.94
C ALA A 72 12.31 6.64 -3.95
N ASP A 73 11.74 6.97 -2.80
CA ASP A 73 12.41 7.69 -1.71
C ASP A 73 13.57 6.88 -1.11
N ASP A 74 13.39 5.58 -0.89
CA ASP A 74 14.45 4.70 -0.40
C ASP A 74 15.59 4.56 -1.42
N LEU A 75 15.27 4.47 -2.71
CA LEU A 75 16.28 4.50 -3.78
C LEU A 75 17.01 5.84 -3.84
N ALA A 76 16.31 6.96 -3.69
CA ALA A 76 16.90 8.29 -3.64
C ALA A 76 17.82 8.45 -2.42
N ARG A 77 17.41 7.98 -1.24
CA ARG A 77 18.20 7.97 -0.01
C ARG A 77 19.45 7.10 -0.15
N ALA A 78 19.32 5.90 -0.74
CA ALA A 78 20.44 5.01 -1.00
C ALA A 78 21.44 5.61 -1.99
N LYS A 79 20.96 6.27 -3.06
CA LYS A 79 21.81 6.98 -4.02
C LYS A 79 22.52 8.18 -3.38
N ALA A 80 21.82 8.95 -2.56
CA ALA A 80 22.39 10.07 -1.82
C ALA A 80 23.47 9.61 -0.82
N ALA A 81 23.27 8.48 -0.14
CA ALA A 81 24.27 7.89 0.76
C ALA A 81 25.56 7.43 0.03
N ARG A 82 25.44 7.03 -1.24
CA ARG A 82 26.57 6.66 -2.10
C ARG A 82 27.22 7.85 -2.82
N SER A 83 26.77 9.08 -2.56
CA SER A 83 27.29 10.27 -3.25
C SER A 83 28.73 10.55 -2.81
N PRO A 84 29.68 10.68 -3.77
CA PRO A 84 31.08 10.94 -3.48
C PRO A 84 31.31 12.27 -2.75
N HIS A 85 30.36 13.21 -2.82
CA HIS A 85 30.50 14.53 -2.20
C HIS A 85 30.32 14.53 -0.67
N ARG A 86 29.72 13.48 -0.09
CA ARG A 86 29.54 13.33 1.36
C ARG A 86 30.73 12.64 2.05
N THR A 87 31.57 11.94 1.28
CA THR A 87 32.87 11.43 1.74
C THR A 87 33.85 12.61 1.81
N PRO A 88 34.48 12.90 2.96
CA PRO A 88 35.51 13.95 3.05
C PRO A 88 36.58 13.75 1.96
N ALA A 89 37.10 14.83 1.37
CA ALA A 89 38.09 14.73 0.28
C ALA A 89 39.33 13.90 0.69
N ARG A 90 39.73 14.01 1.97
CA ARG A 90 40.80 13.20 2.57
C ARG A 90 40.50 11.71 2.53
N ASP A 91 39.26 11.30 2.82
CA ASP A 91 38.83 9.90 2.78
C ASP A 91 38.70 9.40 1.34
N ARG A 92 38.37 10.25 0.38
CA ARG A 92 38.40 9.88 -1.05
C ARG A 92 39.83 9.58 -1.52
N GLN A 93 40.81 10.37 -1.07
CA GLN A 93 42.21 10.21 -1.44
C GLN A 93 42.86 8.97 -0.79
N THR A 94 42.44 8.62 0.44
CA THR A 94 43.03 7.51 1.21
C THR A 94 42.23 6.20 1.16
N GLY A 95 41.07 6.19 0.48
CA GLY A 95 40.14 5.05 0.49
C GLY A 95 39.35 4.92 1.81
N GLY A 96 39.30 5.99 2.59
CA GLY A 96 38.65 6.07 3.90
C GLY A 96 39.36 5.25 4.97
N PRO A 97 38.80 5.19 6.19
CA PRO A 97 39.40 4.45 7.30
C PRO A 97 39.64 2.97 6.98
N ALA A 98 38.78 2.33 6.17
CA ALA A 98 38.98 0.96 5.70
C ALA A 98 40.19 0.81 4.76
N GLY A 99 40.41 1.78 3.86
CA GLY A 99 41.57 1.83 2.97
C GLY A 99 42.88 2.02 3.73
N VAL A 100 42.89 2.91 4.73
CA VAL A 100 44.04 3.17 5.59
C VAL A 100 44.40 1.94 6.43
N VAL A 101 43.42 1.27 7.03
CA VAL A 101 43.65 0.04 7.82
C VAL A 101 44.20 -1.10 6.93
N LYS A 102 43.68 -1.25 5.71
CA LYS A 102 44.19 -2.25 4.74
C LYS A 102 45.63 -1.96 4.33
N ALA A 103 45.98 -0.69 4.06
CA ALA A 103 47.34 -0.27 3.73
C ALA A 103 48.33 -0.48 4.90
N ALA A 104 47.91 -0.14 6.12
CA ALA A 104 48.70 -0.36 7.33
C ALA A 104 48.97 -1.86 7.57
N LYS A 105 47.94 -2.70 7.43
CA LYS A 105 48.07 -4.16 7.58
C LYS A 105 48.92 -4.80 6.48
N GLY A 106 48.90 -4.24 5.27
CA GLY A 106 49.78 -4.65 4.16
C GLY A 106 51.25 -4.27 4.37
N ARG A 107 51.53 -3.11 5.00
CA ARG A 107 52.89 -2.69 5.37
C ARG A 107 53.47 -3.50 6.53
N ALA A 108 52.66 -3.88 7.53
CA ALA A 108 53.11 -4.68 8.67
C ALA A 108 53.42 -6.16 8.34
N ARG A 109 53.17 -6.59 7.10
CA ARG A 109 53.48 -7.94 6.59
C ARG A 109 54.69 -7.97 5.64
N LYS A 110 55.36 -6.83 5.42
CA LYS A 110 56.65 -6.74 4.72
C LYS A 110 57.73 -6.40 5.72
#